data_AF-Q9BCU6-F1
#
_entry.id   AF-Q9BCU6-F1
#
_cell.length_a   1.000
_cell.length_b   1.000
_cell.length_c   1.000
_cell.angle_alpha   90.00
_cell.angle_beta   90.00
_cell.angle_gamma   90.00
#
_symmetry.space_group_name_H-M   'P 1'
#
loop_
_entity.id
_entity.type
_entity.pdbx_description
1 polymer ?
#
loop_
_entity_poly.entity_id
_entity_poly.type
_entity_poly.pdbx_seq_one_letter_code
_entity_poly.pdbx_strand_id
1 'polypeptide(L)' 'AKTQPLQHHNLLVCSVNGFCADSIEVRWFQNGQEEKAGVVSTGLIHNGDWTFQILVMIETVLQSREVYTCQVEH' A
#
# COMPACT_ATOMS: atom_id res chain seq x y z
N ALA A 1 24.63 3.43 28.86
CA ALA A 1 24.49 2.91 27.49
C ALA A 1 23.14 3.36 26.95
N LYS A 2 23.09 4.02 25.80
CA LYS A 2 21.85 4.51 25.19
C LYS A 2 21.30 3.37 24.33
N THR A 3 20.22 2.72 24.77
CA THR A 3 19.57 1.64 24.01
C THR A 3 19.05 2.23 22.70
N GLN A 4 19.56 1.78 21.56
CA GLN A 4 18.99 2.14 20.26
C GLN A 4 17.57 1.57 20.18
N PRO A 5 16.56 2.35 19.75
CA PRO A 5 15.24 1.81 19.48
C PRO A 5 15.36 0.73 18.41
N LEU A 6 14.79 -0.45 18.66
CA LEU A 6 14.61 -1.46 17.63
C LEU A 6 13.76 -0.84 16.52
N GLN A 7 14.31 -0.72 15.31
CA GLN A 7 13.53 -0.31 14.14
C GLN A 7 12.53 -1.43 13.84
N HIS A 8 11.27 -1.20 14.23
CA HIS A 8 10.19 -2.11 13.90
C HIS A 8 9.69 -1.72 12.51
N HIS A 9 10.01 -2.57 11.54
CA HIS A 9 9.48 -2.50 10.20
C HIS A 9 8.01 -2.93 10.23
N ASN A 10 7.16 -2.16 9.58
CA ASN A 10 5.72 -2.39 9.47
C ASN A 10 5.33 -2.43 8.01
N LEU A 11 4.36 -3.27 7.68
CA LEU A 11 3.82 -3.36 6.34
C LEU A 11 2.43 -2.74 6.35
N LEU A 12 2.25 -1.65 5.59
CA LEU A 12 0.92 -1.13 5.30
C LEU A 12 0.39 -1.81 4.05
N VAL A 13 -0.87 -2.23 4.08
CA VAL A 13 -1.51 -2.96 2.99
C VAL A 13 -2.75 -2.20 2.54
N CYS A 14 -2.76 -1.77 1.28
CA CYS A 14 -3.96 -1.27 0.63
C CYS A 14 -4.62 -2.42 -0.12
N SER A 15 -5.74 -2.91 0.43
CA SER A 15 -6.55 -3.95 -0.17
C SER A 15 -7.68 -3.32 -0.97
N VAL A 16 -7.63 -3.48 -2.30
CA VAL A 16 -8.67 -3.01 -3.21
C VAL A 16 -9.31 -4.24 -3.84
N ASN A 17 -10.63 -4.40 -3.67
CA ASN A 17 -11.34 -5.62 -4.04
C ASN A 17 -12.75 -5.30 -4.53
N GLY A 18 -13.34 -6.20 -5.32
CA GLY A 18 -14.72 -6.14 -5.78
C GLY A 18 -14.94 -5.15 -6.93
N PHE A 19 -13.88 -4.80 -7.67
CA PHE A 19 -13.96 -3.87 -8.80
C PHE A 19 -14.06 -4.60 -10.14
N CYS A 20 -14.68 -3.96 -11.12
CA CYS A 20 -14.95 -4.51 -12.46
C CYS A 20 -14.27 -3.64 -13.51
N ALA A 21 -13.68 -4.28 -14.54
CA ALA A 21 -12.69 -3.74 -15.48
C ALA A 21 -11.24 -3.85 -14.97
N ASP A 22 -10.30 -3.98 -15.91
CA ASP A 22 -8.89 -4.25 -15.66
C ASP A 22 -8.03 -2.98 -15.53
N SER A 23 -8.63 -1.81 -15.70
CA SER A 23 -7.96 -0.52 -15.52
C SER A 23 -8.15 0.00 -14.11
N ILE A 24 -7.07 0.02 -13.34
CA ILE A 24 -7.00 0.59 -12.00
C ILE A 24 -5.60 1.14 -11.74
N GLU A 25 -5.50 2.26 -11.03
CA GLU A 25 -4.23 2.78 -10.53
C GLU A 25 -4.30 2.92 -9.01
N VAL A 26 -3.29 2.37 -8.32
CA VAL A 26 -3.18 2.44 -6.86
C VAL A 26 -1.83 3.04 -6.51
N ARG A 27 -1.85 4.22 -5.87
CA ARG A 27 -0.66 4.98 -5.50
C ARG A 27 -0.57 5.14 -3.99
N TRP A 28 0.65 5.07 -3.46
CA TRP A 28 0.94 5.42 -2.07
C TRP A 28 1.45 6.85 -1.98
N PHE A 29 1.05 7.53 -0.91
CA PHE A 29 1.57 8.83 -0.55
C PHE A 29 1.99 8.85 0.91
N GLN A 30 3.15 9.44 1.19
CA GLN A 30 3.64 9.71 2.53
C GLN A 30 3.64 11.23 2.74
N ASN A 31 2.84 11.71 3.70
CA ASN A 31 2.66 13.13 3.99
C ASN A 31 2.30 13.98 2.73
N GLY A 32 1.53 13.39 1.81
CA GLY A 32 1.08 14.02 0.57
C GLY A 32 2.07 13.97 -0.59
N GLN A 33 3.25 13.36 -0.43
CA GLN A 33 4.19 13.10 -1.53
C GLN A 33 4.06 11.65 -2.00
N GLU A 34 4.03 11.44 -3.32
CA GLU A 34 3.92 10.10 -3.90
C GLU A 34 5.16 9.28 -3.52
N GLU A 35 4.94 8.09 -2.96
CA GLU A 35 5.99 7.17 -2.54
C GLU A 35 6.01 5.94 -3.44
N LYS A 36 7.22 5.58 -3.90
CA LYS A 36 7.46 4.46 -4.83
C LYS A 36 8.48 3.47 -4.26
N ALA A 37 9.34 3.92 -3.35
CA ALA A 37 10.32 3.06 -2.73
C ALA A 37 9.61 2.05 -1.81
N GLY A 38 9.98 0.78 -1.92
CA GLY A 38 9.39 -0.29 -1.10
C GLY A 38 7.91 -0.59 -1.40
N VAL A 39 7.33 -0.01 -2.46
CA VAL A 39 5.97 -0.34 -2.90
C VAL A 39 5.99 -1.65 -3.68
N VAL A 40 5.14 -2.60 -3.27
CA VAL A 40 5.01 -3.92 -3.89
C VAL A 40 3.54 -4.19 -4.19
N SER A 41 3.25 -4.74 -5.36
CA SER A 41 1.90 -5.14 -5.79
C SER A 41 1.81 -6.63 -6.03
N THR A 42 0.67 -7.23 -5.71
CA THR A 42 0.34 -8.61 -6.13
C THR A 42 0.02 -8.73 -7.62
N GLY A 43 -0.16 -7.61 -8.33
CA GLY A 43 -0.84 -7.59 -9.62
C GLY A 43 -2.34 -7.85 -9.48
N LEU A 44 -3.05 -7.82 -10.61
CA LEU A 44 -4.48 -8.12 -10.68
C LEU A 44 -4.74 -9.60 -10.45
N ILE A 45 -5.66 -9.89 -9.54
CA ILE A 45 -6.15 -11.24 -9.23
C ILE A 45 -7.65 -11.27 -9.57
N HIS A 46 -8.07 -12.22 -10.40
CA HIS A 46 -9.49 -12.40 -10.72
C HIS A 46 -10.20 -13.23 -9.64
N ASN A 47 -11.37 -12.79 -9.21
CA ASN A 47 -12.11 -13.39 -8.09
C ASN A 47 -13.00 -14.58 -8.50
N GLY A 48 -13.26 -14.75 -9.80
CA GLY A 48 -14.15 -15.80 -10.32
C GLY A 48 -15.62 -15.40 -10.41
N ASP A 49 -15.96 -14.18 -10.00
CA ASP A 49 -17.31 -13.59 -10.04
C ASP A 49 -17.38 -12.30 -10.89
N TRP A 50 -16.54 -12.21 -11.93
CA TRP A 50 -16.35 -11.04 -12.82
C TRP A 50 -15.65 -9.84 -12.17
N THR A 51 -15.28 -9.94 -10.90
CA THR A 51 -14.54 -8.89 -10.20
C THR A 51 -13.05 -9.22 -10.06
N PHE A 52 -12.27 -8.19 -9.74
CA PHE A 52 -10.84 -8.27 -9.50
C PHE A 52 -10.48 -7.77 -8.10
N GLN A 53 -9.27 -8.15 -7.67
CA GLN A 53 -8.62 -7.63 -6.46
C GLN A 53 -7.14 -7.36 -6.72
N ILE A 54 -6.58 -6.44 -5.94
CA ILE A 54 -5.16 -6.10 -5.94
C ILE A 54 -4.75 -5.68 -4.52
N LEU A 55 -3.59 -6.16 -4.07
CA LEU A 55 -2.95 -5.67 -2.84
C LEU A 55 -1.74 -4.84 -3.22
N VAL A 56 -1.67 -3.61 -2.73
CA VAL A 56 -0.50 -2.74 -2.88
C VAL A 56 0.03 -2.38 -1.50
N MET A 57 1.28 -2.74 -1.27
CA MET A 57 1.90 -2.76 0.05
C MET A 57 3.09 -1.81 0.07
N ILE A 58 3.38 -1.20 1.22
CA ILE A 58 4.59 -0.41 1.45
C ILE A 58 5.18 -0.75 2.82
N GLU A 59 6.49 -1.00 2.84
CA GLU A 59 7.25 -1.18 4.08
C GLU A 59 7.61 0.20 4.67
N THR A 60 7.33 0.40 5.96
CA THR A 60 7.59 1.64 6.69
C THR A 60 8.24 1.36 8.04
N VAL A 61 8.99 2.34 8.55
CA VAL A 61 9.50 2.34 9.92
C VAL A 61 8.55 3.19 10.74
N LEU A 62 8.03 2.66 11.86
CA LEU A 62 7.12 3.41 12.75
C LEU A 62 7.76 4.72 13.22
N GLN A 63 7.44 5.82 12.54
CA GLN A 63 7.72 7.16 12.99
C GLN A 63 6.43 7.82 13.42
N SER A 64 6.47 8.40 14.62
CA SER A 64 5.36 9.21 15.12
C SER A 64 5.12 10.37 14.15
N ARG A 65 3.87 10.52 13.68
CA ARG A 65 3.31 11.64 12.87
C ARG A 65 3.35 11.51 11.35
N GLU A 66 3.82 10.41 10.78
CA GLU A 66 3.71 10.20 9.33
C GLU A 66 2.29 9.75 8.96
N VAL A 67 1.74 10.36 7.91
CA VAL A 67 0.43 10.01 7.36
C VAL A 67 0.64 9.31 6.02
N TYR A 68 0.19 8.06 5.94
CA TYR A 68 0.19 7.30 4.71
C TYR A 68 -1.20 7.28 4.10
N THR A 69 -1.28 7.56 2.79
CA THR A 69 -2.53 7.55 2.02
C THR A 69 -2.40 6.57 0.87
N CYS A 70 -3.37 5.66 0.75
CA CYS A 70 -3.56 4.89 -0.47
C CYS A 70 -4.62 5.59 -1.33
N GLN A 71 -4.23 6.06 -2.51
CA GLN A 71 -5.14 6.64 -3.49
C GLN A 71 -5.47 5.59 -4.54
N VAL A 72 -6.76 5.43 -4.83
CA VAL A 72 -7.29 4.49 -5.82
C VAL A 72 -7.99 5.29 -6.91
N GLU A 73 -7.61 5.05 -8.16
CA GLU A 73 -8.29 5.58 -9.35
C GLU A 73 -8.83 4.39 -10.16
N HIS A 74 -10.15 4.38 -10.38
CA HIS A 74 -10.91 3.32 -11.04
C HIS A 74 -12.09 3.93 -11.81
#